data_AF-A0A4Q3UMQ7-F1
#
_entry.id   AF-A0A4Q3UMQ7-F1
#
_cell.length_a   1.000
_cell.length_b   1.000
_cell.length_c   1.000
_cell.angle_alpha   90.00
_cell.angle_beta   90.00
_cell.angle_gamma   90.00
#
_symmetry.space_group_name_H-M   'P 1'
#
loop_
_entity.id
_entity.type
_entity.pdbx_description
1 polymer ?
#
loop_
_entity_poly.entity_id
_entity_poly.type
_entity_poly.pdbx_seq_one_letter_code
_entity_poly.pdbx_strand_id
1 'polypeptide(L)'
;LDKMVTQWSTADVVGMEEMFVTEMKTEEPDLYEALLVNRNAHWVPQIEHMLQGSGTTFIAVGAGHLIGPDSVIAMLAARGVMAERVQ
;
A
#
# COMPACT_ATOMS: atom_id res chain seq x y z
N LEU A 1 -9.51 8.57 15.68
CA LEU A 1 -8.12 8.88 15.27
C LEU A 1 -7.11 8.17 16.15
N ASP A 2 -7.26 8.18 17.47
CA ASP A 2 -6.29 7.55 18.40
C ASP A 2 -5.99 6.08 18.08
N LYS A 3 -7.02 5.27 17.78
CA LYS A 3 -6.84 3.86 17.39
C LYS A 3 -5.94 3.71 16.15
N MET A 4 -6.17 4.52 15.11
CA MET A 4 -5.34 4.53 13.89
C MET A 4 -3.89 4.91 14.22
N VAL A 5 -3.68 5.95 15.03
CA VAL A 5 -2.35 6.41 15.42
C VAL A 5 -1.62 5.34 16.22
N THR A 6 -2.30 4.67 17.15
CA THR A 6 -1.74 3.56 17.91
C THR A 6 -1.34 2.43 16.97
N GLN A 7 -2.27 1.94 16.13
CA GLN A 7 -2.00 0.84 15.22
C GLN A 7 -0.85 1.14 14.24
N TRP A 8 -0.78 2.37 13.74
CA TRP A 8 0.34 2.83 12.90
C TRP A 8 1.67 2.81 13.66
N SER A 9 1.71 3.43 14.85
CA SER A 9 2.95 3.58 15.63
C SER A 9 3.47 2.25 16.18
N THR A 10 2.61 1.25 16.38
CA THR A 10 3.01 -0.10 16.81
C THR A 10 3.18 -1.09 15.66
N ALA A 11 3.08 -0.65 14.41
CA ALA A 11 3.12 -1.50 13.21
C ALA A 11 2.10 -2.67 13.24
N ASP A 12 0.89 -2.42 13.76
CA ASP A 12 -0.22 -3.37 13.74
C ASP A 12 -0.85 -3.42 12.33
N VAL A 13 -0.19 -4.14 11.41
CA VAL A 13 -0.62 -4.27 10.01
C VAL A 13 -2.01 -4.88 9.91
N VAL A 14 -2.32 -5.89 10.73
CA VAL A 14 -3.62 -6.57 10.72
C VAL A 14 -4.73 -5.61 11.14
N GLY A 15 -4.52 -4.88 12.23
CA GLY A 15 -5.49 -3.90 12.71
C GLY A 15 -5.70 -2.72 11.76
N MET A 16 -4.65 -2.31 11.04
CA MET A 16 -4.75 -1.30 9.99
C MET A 16 -5.45 -1.82 8.74
N GLU A 17 -5.19 -3.06 8.33
CA GLU A 17 -5.88 -3.68 7.19
C GLU A 17 -7.38 -3.75 7.45
N GLU A 18 -7.78 -4.22 8.63
CA GLU A 18 -9.20 -4.31 8.98
C GLU A 18 -9.90 -2.94 8.93
N MET A 19 -9.26 -1.92 9.52
CA MET A 19 -9.83 -0.57 9.59
C MET A 19 -9.86 0.16 8.24
N PHE A 20 -8.81 0.05 7.40
CA PHE A 20 -8.69 0.87 6.19
C PHE A 20 -9.05 0.13 4.90
N VAL A 21 -8.82 -1.17 4.86
CA VAL A 21 -8.94 -2.00 3.65
C VAL A 21 -10.24 -2.78 3.71
N THR A 22 -10.45 -3.59 4.75
CA THR A 22 -11.63 -4.47 4.86
C THR A 22 -12.92 -3.66 4.99
N GLU A 23 -12.96 -2.67 5.87
CA GLU A 23 -14.13 -1.79 6.09
C GLU A 23 -14.51 -1.08 4.78
N MET A 24 -13.56 -0.41 4.12
CA MET A 24 -13.81 0.30 2.86
C MET A 24 -14.25 -0.65 1.74
N LYS A 25 -13.63 -1.83 1.62
CA LYS A 25 -14.02 -2.83 0.61
C LYS A 25 -15.44 -3.34 0.80
N THR A 26 -15.90 -3.40 2.05
CA THR A 26 -17.21 -3.96 2.40
C THR A 26 -18.32 -2.90 2.34
N GLU A 27 -18.05 -1.70 2.87
CA GLU A 27 -19.05 -0.65 3.02
C GLU A 27 -19.11 0.29 1.82
N GLU A 28 -17.97 0.55 1.17
CA GLU A 28 -17.83 1.54 0.08
C GLU A 28 -17.00 0.97 -1.09
N PRO A 29 -17.47 -0.09 -1.78
CA PRO A 29 -16.69 -0.84 -2.76
C PRO A 29 -16.19 0.02 -3.94
N ASP A 30 -16.99 0.97 -4.41
CA ASP A 30 -16.57 1.89 -5.48
C ASP A 30 -15.44 2.83 -5.02
N LEU A 31 -15.47 3.24 -3.75
CA LEU A 31 -14.41 4.06 -3.16
C LEU A 31 -13.13 3.25 -2.97
N TYR A 32 -13.25 2.01 -2.51
CA TYR A 32 -12.14 1.05 -2.41
C TYR A 32 -11.46 0.84 -3.76
N GLU A 33 -12.26 0.58 -4.79
CA GLU A 33 -11.79 0.35 -6.15
C GLU A 33 -11.07 1.59 -6.71
N ALA A 34 -11.63 2.79 -6.50
CA ALA A 34 -11.02 4.03 -6.95
C ALA A 34 -9.73 4.39 -6.19
N LEU A 35 -9.75 4.31 -4.86
CA LEU A 35 -8.68 4.84 -4.01
C LEU A 35 -7.58 3.83 -3.67
N LEU A 36 -7.88 2.53 -3.57
CA LEU A 36 -6.87 1.53 -3.28
C LEU A 36 -6.46 0.81 -4.55
N VAL A 37 -7.40 0.13 -5.22
CA VAL A 37 -7.06 -0.75 -6.36
C VAL A 37 -6.51 0.05 -7.55
N ASN A 38 -7.33 0.93 -8.14
CA ASN A 38 -6.94 1.64 -9.37
C ASN A 38 -5.80 2.62 -9.13
N ARG A 39 -5.80 3.35 -8.01
CA ARG A 39 -4.72 4.27 -7.67
C ARG A 39 -3.39 3.53 -7.49
N ASN A 40 -3.37 2.41 -6.77
CA ASN A 40 -2.14 1.64 -6.58
C ASN A 40 -1.68 1.01 -7.90
N ALA A 41 -2.60 0.46 -8.70
CA ALA A 41 -2.29 -0.10 -10.01
C ALA A 41 -1.64 0.92 -10.96
N HIS A 42 -2.09 2.18 -10.93
CA HIS A 42 -1.47 3.25 -11.71
C HIS A 42 -0.05 3.63 -11.25
N TRP A 43 0.29 3.40 -9.98
CA TRP A 43 1.63 3.69 -9.45
C TRP A 43 2.66 2.63 -9.83
N VAL A 44 2.25 1.36 -9.85
CA VAL A 44 3.14 0.21 -10.12
C VAL A 44 4.05 0.40 -11.34
N PRO A 45 3.56 0.72 -12.55
CA PRO A 45 4.43 0.87 -13.72
C PRO A 45 5.37 2.07 -13.61
N GLN A 46 5.00 3.12 -12.87
CA GLN A 46 5.86 4.28 -12.64
C GLN A 46 7.03 3.91 -11.72
N ILE A 47 6.75 3.13 -10.67
CA ILE A 47 7.79 2.64 -9.75
C ILE A 47 8.73 1.69 -10.48
N GLU A 48 8.20 0.76 -11.28
CA GLU A 48 9.04 -0.12 -12.12
C GLU A 48 9.95 0.69 -13.05
N HIS A 49 9.42 1.76 -13.67
CA HIS A 49 10.22 2.62 -14.52
C HIS A 49 11.33 3.36 -13.73
N MET A 50 11.03 3.85 -12.53
CA MET A 50 12.05 4.45 -11.66
C MET A 50 13.16 3.45 -11.29
N LEU A 51 12.80 2.20 -11.00
CA LEU A 51 13.73 1.13 -10.65
C LEU A 51 14.64 0.69 -11.81
N GLN A 52 14.24 0.93 -13.07
CA GLN A 52 15.10 0.70 -14.24
C GLN A 52 16.19 1.77 -14.39
N GLY A 53 16.06 2.90 -13.68
CA GLY A 53 17.07 3.95 -13.63
C GLY A 53 18.31 3.57 -12.83
N SER A 54 19.17 4.54 -12.60
CA SER A 54 20.34 4.41 -11.74
C SER A 54 20.20 5.25 -10.47
N GLY A 55 20.91 4.87 -9.42
CA GLY A 55 20.87 5.54 -8.12
C GLY A 55 19.77 5.01 -7.20
N THR A 56 19.42 5.82 -6.19
CA THR A 56 18.45 5.45 -5.15
C THR A 56 17.19 6.31 -5.27
N THR A 57 16.04 5.67 -5.43
CA THR A 57 14.73 6.33 -5.37
C THR A 57 14.13 6.19 -3.98
N PHE A 58 13.71 7.31 -3.38
CA PHE A 58 12.95 7.30 -2.12
C PHE A 58 11.50 7.73 -2.40
N ILE A 59 10.54 6.90 -2.00
CA ILE A 59 9.10 7.15 -2.20
C ILE A 59 8.43 7.18 -0.82
N ALA A 60 7.91 8.35 -0.44
CA ALA A 60 7.12 8.52 0.78
C ALA A 60 5.63 8.32 0.48
N VAL A 61 4.97 7.46 1.25
CA VAL A 61 3.58 7.06 1.00
C VAL A 61 2.75 6.99 2.28
N GLY A 62 1.43 7.07 2.15
CA GLY A 62 0.49 6.75 3.22
C GLY A 62 0.25 5.24 3.36
N ALA A 63 -0.34 4.82 4.49
CA ALA A 63 -0.56 3.42 4.85
C ALA A 63 -1.30 2.58 3.78
N GLY A 64 -2.27 3.17 3.07
CA GLY A 64 -3.05 2.49 2.04
C GLY A 64 -2.24 2.01 0.82
N HIS A 65 -0.98 2.44 0.67
CA HIS A 65 -0.08 1.92 -0.36
C HIS A 65 0.73 0.71 0.10
N LEU A 66 0.72 0.39 1.40
CA LEU A 66 1.60 -0.60 2.03
C LEU A 66 0.85 -1.82 2.60
N ILE A 67 -0.47 -1.76 2.73
CA ILE A 67 -1.25 -2.73 3.52
C ILE A 67 -2.37 -3.33 2.66
N GLY A 68 -2.61 -4.62 2.85
CA GLY A 68 -3.65 -5.38 2.16
C GLY A 68 -3.22 -5.96 0.81
N PRO A 69 -4.08 -6.80 0.21
CA PRO A 69 -3.78 -7.57 -1.00
C PRO A 69 -3.61 -6.70 -2.25
N ASP A 70 -4.25 -5.54 -2.29
CA ASP A 70 -4.21 -4.59 -3.40
C ASP A 70 -3.25 -3.41 -3.12
N SER A 71 -2.28 -3.61 -2.24
CA SER A 71 -1.22 -2.63 -1.94
C SER A 71 -0.20 -2.55 -3.08
N VAL A 72 0.50 -1.42 -3.18
CA VAL A 72 1.57 -1.22 -4.17
C VAL A 72 2.66 -2.29 -4.01
N ILE A 73 3.03 -2.64 -2.77
CA ILE A 73 4.05 -3.65 -2.50
C ILE A 73 3.61 -5.06 -2.93
N ALA A 74 2.34 -5.42 -2.74
CA ALA A 74 1.81 -6.70 -3.19
C ALA A 74 1.77 -6.78 -4.73
N MET A 75 1.34 -5.70 -5.38
CA MET A 75 1.32 -5.63 -6.84
C MET A 75 2.72 -5.64 -7.46
N LEU A 76 3.72 -5.01 -6.82
CA LEU A 76 5.12 -5.07 -7.25
C LEU A 76 5.71 -6.47 -7.05
N ALA A 77 5.41 -7.14 -5.93
CA ALA A 77 5.86 -8.50 -5.67
C ALA A 77 5.33 -9.49 -6.72
N ALA A 78 4.06 -9.35 -7.13
CA ALA A 78 3.47 -10.13 -8.21
C ALA A 78 4.18 -9.95 -9.58
N ARG A 79 4.98 -8.88 -9.72
CA ARG A 79 5.76 -8.55 -10.92
C ARG A 79 7.26 -8.80 -10.74
N GLY A 80 7.64 -9.48 -9.66
CA GLY A 80 9.04 -9.86 -9.38
C GLY A 80 9.87 -8.80 -8.67
N VAL A 81 9.27 -7.69 -8.23
CA VAL A 81 9.93 -6.66 -7.43
C VAL A 81 9.59 -6.87 -5.96
N MET A 82 10.53 -7.43 -5.21
CA MET A 82 10.35 -7.72 -3.79
C MET A 82 10.75 -6.53 -2.92
N ALA A 83 9.90 -6.20 -1.95
CA ALA A 83 10.22 -5.23 -0.91
C ALA A 83 10.59 -5.95 0.39
N GLU A 84 11.63 -5.47 1.06
CA GLU A 84 12.04 -5.96 2.38
C GLU A 84 11.82 -4.87 3.42
N ARG A 85 11.29 -5.25 4.58
CA ARG A 85 11.14 -4.35 5.72
C ARG A 85 12.50 -4.13 6.37
N VAL A 86 12.98 -2.89 6.36
CA VAL A 86 14.27 -2.47 6.94
C VAL A 86 14.07 -1.72 8.26
N GLN A 87 13.69 -2.45 9.31
CA GLN A 87 13.54 -1.92 10.68
C GLN A 87 13.55 -3.04 11.70
#